data_AF-A0A0B2Q5G4-F1
#
_entry.id   AF-A0A0B2Q5G4-F1
#
_cell.length_a   1.000
_cell.length_b   1.000
_cell.length_c   1.000
_cell.angle_alpha   90.00
_cell.angle_beta   90.00
_cell.angle_gamma   90.00
#
_symmetry.space_group_name_H-M   'P 1'
#
loop_
_entity.id
_entity.type
_entity.pdbx_description
1 polymer ?
#
loop_
_entity_poly.entity_id
_entity_poly.type
_entity_poly.pdbx_seq_one_letter_code
_entity_poly.pdbx_strand_id
1 'polypeptide(L)'
;MATSEHFHYFKTSLLLPILMFPLVQPLSFNITNFSDTESASLVEYAGVAKTENGTVVLNPLINGEDGRATYVQLLRLKNSSSGDVTDFSTRFSFTIDAPNKTMYADGFAFYVAPLTFAYQDPPNSGGLRLGLYDDNKPQNSFIAVEFDTFVNEFDPSGQHVGINNNSIASLD
;
A
#
# COMPACT_ATOMS: atom_id res chain seq x y z
N MET A 1 -54.35 -12.26 -67.94
CA MET A 1 -53.44 -11.15 -67.58
C MET A 1 -53.13 -11.33 -66.10
N ALA A 2 -51.89 -11.70 -65.78
CA ALA A 2 -51.44 -11.94 -64.42
C ALA A 2 -50.60 -10.76 -63.94
N THR A 3 -50.87 -10.26 -62.74
CA THR A 3 -50.03 -9.26 -62.07
C THR A 3 -49.35 -9.93 -60.88
N SER A 4 -48.02 -10.06 -60.96
CA SER A 4 -47.16 -10.55 -59.89
C SER A 4 -46.72 -9.36 -59.05
N GLU A 5 -47.16 -9.30 -57.79
CA GLU A 5 -46.70 -8.32 -56.81
C GLU A 5 -45.42 -8.86 -56.13
N HIS A 6 -44.28 -8.21 -56.39
CA HIS A 6 -43.01 -8.53 -55.74
C HIS A 6 -42.86 -7.73 -54.44
N PHE A 7 -43.07 -8.38 -53.30
CA PHE A 7 -42.73 -7.80 -51.99
C PHE A 7 -41.24 -7.94 -51.71
N HIS A 8 -40.52 -6.82 -51.66
CA HIS A 8 -39.13 -6.77 -51.19
C HIS A 8 -39.09 -6.77 -49.66
N TYR A 9 -38.72 -7.90 -49.06
CA TYR A 9 -38.41 -7.98 -47.63
C TYR A 9 -37.04 -7.35 -47.35
N PHE A 10 -37.01 -6.17 -46.74
CA PHE A 10 -35.78 -5.56 -46.24
C PHE A 10 -35.48 -6.13 -44.84
N LYS A 11 -34.53 -7.07 -44.74
CA LYS A 11 -34.01 -7.54 -43.44
C LYS A 11 -33.05 -6.48 -42.90
N THR A 12 -33.53 -5.58 -42.04
CA THR A 12 -32.66 -4.71 -41.25
C THR A 12 -31.97 -5.54 -40.18
N SER A 13 -30.68 -5.83 -40.38
CA SER A 13 -29.83 -6.43 -39.34
C SER A 13 -29.39 -5.32 -38.39
N LEU A 14 -29.90 -5.34 -37.16
CA LEU A 14 -29.50 -4.41 -36.11
C LEU A 14 -28.13 -4.89 -35.55
N LEU A 15 -27.03 -4.37 -36.09
CA LEU A 15 -25.70 -4.54 -35.49
C LEU A 15 -25.67 -3.71 -34.20
N LEU A 16 -25.93 -4.36 -33.06
CA LEU A 16 -25.68 -3.77 -31.75
C LEU A 16 -24.16 -3.59 -31.62
N PRO A 17 -23.61 -2.37 -31.50
CA PRO A 17 -22.21 -2.21 -31.15
C PRO A 17 -22.08 -2.75 -29.72
N ILE A 18 -21.42 -3.90 -29.58
CA ILE A 18 -20.99 -4.40 -28.28
C ILE A 18 -19.97 -3.37 -27.80
N LEU A 19 -20.40 -2.40 -26.97
CA LEU A 19 -19.48 -1.56 -26.23
C LEU A 19 -18.68 -2.49 -25.31
N MET A 20 -17.48 -2.86 -25.73
CA MET A 20 -16.49 -3.46 -24.86
C MET A 20 -15.99 -2.37 -23.93
N PHE A 21 -16.72 -2.12 -22.85
CA PHE A 21 -16.15 -1.42 -21.72
C PHE A 21 -15.04 -2.30 -21.16
N PRO A 22 -13.81 -1.79 -20.98
CA PRO A 22 -12.79 -2.56 -20.28
C PRO A 22 -13.30 -2.83 -18.87
N LEU A 23 -13.58 -4.10 -18.57
CA LEU A 23 -13.89 -4.50 -17.20
C LEU A 23 -12.58 -4.44 -16.42
N VAL A 24 -12.34 -3.31 -15.75
CA VAL A 24 -11.24 -3.18 -14.80
C VAL A 24 -11.69 -3.82 -13.50
N GLN A 25 -11.00 -4.87 -13.07
CA GLN A 25 -11.18 -5.43 -11.73
C GLN A 25 -10.28 -4.64 -10.76
N PRO A 26 -10.85 -3.97 -9.74
CA PRO A 26 -10.05 -3.30 -8.73
C PRO A 26 -9.27 -4.34 -7.92
N LEU A 27 -8.06 -3.96 -7.50
CA LEU A 27 -7.31 -4.75 -6.52
C LEU A 27 -7.99 -4.61 -5.16
N SER A 28 -8.41 -5.72 -4.58
CA SER A 28 -9.06 -5.76 -3.26
C SER A 28 -8.64 -7.01 -2.52
N PHE A 29 -8.28 -6.87 -1.26
CA PHE A 29 -7.93 -7.97 -0.37
C PHE A 29 -8.40 -7.69 1.05
N ASN A 30 -8.59 -8.75 1.84
CA ASN A 30 -8.91 -8.67 3.26
C ASN A 30 -8.20 -9.81 3.99
N ILE A 31 -7.24 -9.47 4.84
CA ILE A 31 -6.45 -10.45 5.61
C ILE A 31 -6.85 -10.31 7.08
N THR A 32 -7.49 -11.35 7.61
CA THR A 32 -7.89 -11.42 9.03
C THR A 32 -6.95 -12.28 9.88
N ASN A 33 -6.13 -13.10 9.23
CA ASN A 33 -5.18 -14.01 9.87
C ASN A 33 -3.96 -14.22 8.96
N PHE A 34 -2.79 -13.80 9.42
CA PHE A 34 -1.53 -13.88 8.67
C PHE A 34 -0.84 -15.26 8.77
N SER A 35 -1.36 -16.18 9.57
CA SER A 35 -0.87 -17.56 9.67
C SER A 35 -1.53 -18.50 8.67
N ASP A 36 -2.61 -18.08 8.02
CA ASP A 36 -3.29 -18.89 7.00
C ASP A 36 -2.45 -18.94 5.72
N THR A 37 -2.38 -20.12 5.09
CA THR A 37 -1.52 -20.38 3.92
C THR A 37 -1.75 -19.39 2.78
N GLU A 38 -3.01 -19.01 2.53
CA GLU A 38 -3.36 -18.04 1.49
C GLU A 38 -2.80 -16.65 1.83
N SER A 39 -3.10 -16.13 3.03
CA SER A 39 -2.58 -14.84 3.50
C SER A 39 -1.05 -14.79 3.52
N ALA A 40 -0.39 -15.88 3.94
CA ALA A 40 1.06 -15.97 4.01
C ALA A 40 1.74 -15.86 2.64
N SER A 41 1.04 -16.24 1.56
CA SER A 41 1.53 -16.08 0.18
C SER A 41 1.30 -14.68 -0.40
N LEU A 42 0.54 -13.84 0.30
CA LEU A 42 0.21 -12.48 -0.13
C LEU A 42 1.11 -11.40 0.48
N VAL A 43 1.96 -11.75 1.45
CA VAL A 43 2.77 -10.80 2.21
C VAL A 43 4.24 -11.22 2.23
N GLU A 44 5.12 -10.30 1.86
CA GLU A 44 6.57 -10.42 2.01
C GLU A 44 7.04 -9.66 3.26
N TYR A 45 7.94 -10.28 4.02
CA TYR A 45 8.54 -9.69 5.22
C TYR A 45 9.99 -9.31 4.98
N ALA A 46 10.41 -8.20 5.58
CA ALA A 46 11.81 -7.76 5.62
C ALA A 46 12.18 -7.34 7.06
N GLY A 47 13.50 -7.26 7.32
CA GLY A 47 14.03 -6.96 8.65
C GLY A 47 13.65 -8.03 9.68
N VAL A 48 13.28 -7.60 10.89
CA VAL A 48 12.90 -8.50 11.99
C VAL A 48 11.42 -8.89 12.03
N ALA A 49 10.65 -8.50 11.01
CA ALA A 49 9.22 -8.77 10.95
C ALA A 49 8.93 -10.28 10.85
N LYS A 50 7.89 -10.73 11.55
CA LYS A 50 7.46 -12.13 11.57
C LYS A 50 5.95 -12.26 11.76
N THR A 51 5.40 -13.41 11.40
CA THR A 51 4.03 -13.80 11.78
C THR A 51 4.04 -14.44 13.17
N GLU A 52 3.12 -14.01 14.05
CA GLU A 52 2.90 -14.63 15.35
C GLU A 52 1.41 -14.64 15.69
N ASN A 53 0.87 -15.81 16.02
CA ASN A 53 -0.54 -16.01 16.40
C ASN A 53 -1.56 -15.35 15.45
N GLY A 54 -1.34 -15.47 14.14
CA GLY A 54 -2.20 -14.89 13.11
C GLY A 54 -2.06 -13.39 12.91
N THR A 55 -1.08 -12.74 13.52
CA THR A 55 -0.78 -11.31 13.39
C THR A 55 0.60 -11.08 12.79
N VAL A 56 0.82 -9.89 12.22
CA VAL A 56 2.15 -9.41 11.88
C VAL A 56 2.76 -8.73 13.10
N VAL A 57 3.92 -9.22 13.52
CA VAL A 57 4.78 -8.56 14.49
C VAL A 57 5.93 -7.93 13.73
N LEU A 58 5.88 -6.60 13.56
CA LEU A 58 6.91 -5.86 12.82
C LEU A 58 8.23 -5.78 13.59
N ASN A 59 8.18 -5.57 14.91
CA ASN A 59 9.36 -5.60 15.77
C ASN A 59 9.04 -6.36 17.07
N PRO A 60 9.67 -7.52 17.35
CA PRO A 60 9.44 -8.29 18.57
C PRO A 60 10.28 -7.78 19.76
N LEU A 61 10.35 -6.46 19.94
CA LEU A 61 11.13 -5.75 20.97
C LEU A 61 12.66 -5.86 20.82
N ILE A 62 13.14 -5.90 19.58
CA ILE A 62 14.57 -5.88 19.27
C ILE A 62 14.99 -4.42 19.06
N ASN A 63 15.86 -3.93 19.93
CA ASN A 63 16.29 -2.54 19.95
C ASN A 63 17.11 -2.18 18.70
N GLY A 64 16.78 -1.06 18.06
CA GLY A 64 17.48 -0.54 16.88
C GLY A 64 17.19 -1.26 15.57
N GLU A 65 16.34 -2.28 15.60
CA GLU A 65 15.92 -3.03 14.41
C GLU A 65 14.57 -2.52 13.89
N ASP A 66 14.34 -2.68 12.60
CA ASP A 66 13.06 -2.41 11.95
C ASP A 66 12.55 -3.67 11.24
N GLY A 67 11.25 -3.71 11.00
CA GLY A 67 10.64 -4.79 10.25
C GLY A 67 9.48 -4.27 9.42
N ARG A 68 9.32 -4.89 8.24
CA ARG A 68 8.36 -4.44 7.23
C ARG A 68 7.57 -5.62 6.70
N ALA A 69 6.33 -5.33 6.32
CA ALA A 69 5.43 -6.26 5.67
C ALA A 69 4.83 -5.59 4.43
N THR A 70 5.04 -6.20 3.26
CA THR A 70 4.62 -5.66 1.96
C THR A 70 3.65 -6.62 1.28
N TYR A 71 2.54 -6.09 0.73
CA TYR A 71 1.63 -6.88 -0.09
C TYR A 71 2.27 -7.17 -1.47
N VAL A 72 2.30 -8.44 -1.87
CA VAL A 72 3.09 -8.89 -3.03
C VAL A 72 2.53 -8.44 -4.38
N GLN A 73 1.22 -8.24 -4.47
CA GLN A 73 0.58 -7.85 -5.73
C GLN A 73 0.58 -6.33 -5.88
N LEU A 74 1.04 -5.88 -7.04
CA LEU A 74 1.30 -4.49 -7.32
C LEU A 74 0.02 -3.68 -7.57
N LEU A 75 -0.04 -2.51 -6.94
CA LEU A 75 -1.07 -1.51 -7.22
C LEU A 75 -0.55 -0.50 -8.24
N ARG A 76 -1.25 -0.38 -9.37
CA ARG A 76 -0.97 0.68 -10.36
C ARG A 76 -1.68 1.96 -9.93
N LEU A 77 -0.93 2.92 -9.39
CA LEU A 77 -1.46 4.20 -8.90
C LEU A 77 -1.76 5.22 -10.00
N LYS A 78 -1.04 5.14 -11.12
CA LYS A 78 -1.18 6.08 -12.24
C LYS A 78 -0.99 5.39 -13.57
N ASN A 79 -1.79 5.78 -14.55
CA ASN A 79 -1.58 5.45 -15.95
C ASN A 79 -0.96 6.65 -16.66
N SER A 80 0.36 6.61 -16.89
CA SER A 80 1.07 7.72 -17.55
C SER A 80 0.60 8.02 -18.97
N SER A 81 -0.02 7.05 -19.66
CA SER A 81 -0.47 7.24 -21.05
C SER A 81 -1.81 7.98 -21.14
N SER A 82 -2.73 7.76 -20.20
CA SER A 82 -4.04 8.43 -20.16
C SER A 82 -4.11 9.58 -19.17
N GLY A 83 -3.20 9.61 -18.19
CA GLY A 83 -3.24 10.55 -17.06
C GLY A 83 -4.10 10.09 -15.89
N ASP A 84 -4.81 8.96 -16.03
CA ASP A 84 -5.71 8.44 -14.99
C ASP A 84 -4.94 8.08 -13.71
N VAL A 85 -5.55 8.35 -12.57
CA VAL A 85 -5.06 7.98 -11.24
C VAL A 85 -6.01 6.99 -10.58
N THR A 86 -5.49 6.17 -9.68
CA THR A 86 -6.24 5.16 -8.95
C THR A 86 -6.50 5.63 -7.53
N ASP A 87 -7.77 5.72 -7.15
CA ASP A 87 -8.18 5.90 -5.77
C ASP A 87 -8.05 4.59 -5.00
N PHE A 88 -7.69 4.66 -3.73
CA PHE A 88 -7.63 3.49 -2.86
C PHE A 88 -8.14 3.82 -1.45
N SER A 89 -8.61 2.80 -0.75
CA SER A 89 -8.96 2.85 0.67
C SER A 89 -8.36 1.66 1.38
N THR A 90 -7.74 1.89 2.54
CA THR A 90 -7.22 0.83 3.38
C THR A 90 -7.80 0.93 4.78
N ARG A 91 -7.92 -0.21 5.46
CA ARG A 91 -8.31 -0.30 6.86
C ARG A 91 -7.50 -1.40 7.50
N PHE A 92 -6.84 -1.06 8.61
CA PHE A 92 -6.08 -2.00 9.41
C PHE A 92 -6.30 -1.72 10.89
N SER A 93 -5.82 -2.63 11.73
CA SER A 93 -5.78 -2.47 13.18
C SER A 93 -4.38 -2.86 13.64
N PHE A 94 -3.81 -2.05 14.52
CA PHE A 94 -2.46 -2.26 15.03
C PHE A 94 -2.43 -1.96 16.53
N THR A 95 -1.38 -2.39 17.19
CA THR A 95 -1.11 -2.09 18.60
C THR A 95 0.38 -1.89 18.78
N ILE A 96 0.75 -0.82 19.48
CA ILE A 96 2.13 -0.60 19.93
C ILE A 96 2.18 -1.01 21.39
N ASP A 97 2.80 -2.15 21.67
CA ASP A 97 2.96 -2.65 23.04
C ASP A 97 4.40 -2.53 23.52
N ALA A 98 4.67 -1.44 24.23
CA ALA A 98 5.97 -1.22 24.86
C ALA A 98 5.99 -1.78 26.31
N PRO A 99 7.09 -2.46 26.73
CA PRO A 99 7.28 -2.88 28.12
C PRO A 99 7.31 -1.70 29.09
N ASN A 100 7.92 -0.57 28.68
CA ASN A 100 7.93 0.67 29.44
C ASN A 100 6.95 1.67 28.84
N LYS A 101 5.84 1.92 29.54
CA LYS A 101 4.79 2.87 29.09
C LYS A 101 5.19 4.35 29.19
N THR A 102 6.34 4.66 29.78
CA THR A 102 6.85 6.03 29.93
C THR A 102 7.99 6.37 28.97
N MET A 103 8.61 5.36 28.35
CA MET A 103 9.70 5.53 27.40
C MET A 103 9.61 4.43 26.34
N TYR A 104 9.15 4.81 25.15
CA TYR A 104 9.00 3.93 24.00
C TYR A 104 9.19 4.73 22.70
N ALA A 105 9.63 4.00 21.68
CA ALA A 105 10.00 4.53 20.37
C ALA A 105 9.99 3.36 19.36
N ASP A 106 10.00 3.61 18.05
CA ASP A 106 9.94 4.94 17.41
C ASP A 106 8.55 5.20 16.82
N GLY A 107 7.93 4.22 16.16
CA GLY A 107 6.57 4.36 15.67
C GLY A 107 6.10 3.23 14.76
N PHE A 108 5.05 3.51 13.98
CA PHE A 108 4.50 2.63 12.96
C PHE A 108 4.13 3.45 11.72
N ALA A 109 4.25 2.89 10.51
CA ALA A 109 3.84 3.56 9.30
C ALA A 109 3.15 2.62 8.30
N PHE A 110 2.11 3.15 7.63
CA PHE A 110 1.60 2.60 6.38
C PHE A 110 2.23 3.37 5.23
N TYR A 111 2.80 2.68 4.23
CA TYR A 111 3.48 3.33 3.12
C TYR A 111 3.04 2.81 1.75
N VAL A 112 3.24 3.67 0.75
CA VAL A 112 3.10 3.36 -0.67
C VAL A 112 4.39 3.78 -1.34
N ALA A 113 5.12 2.80 -1.91
CA ALA A 113 6.45 3.01 -2.46
C ALA A 113 6.60 2.37 -3.85
N PRO A 114 7.59 2.80 -4.64
CA PRO A 114 7.93 2.14 -5.90
C PRO A 114 8.41 0.71 -5.65
N LEU A 115 8.21 -0.16 -6.63
CA LEU A 115 8.72 -1.53 -6.66
C LEU A 115 10.17 -1.69 -6.21
N THR A 116 11.03 -0.76 -6.63
CA THR A 116 12.47 -0.80 -6.32
C THR A 116 12.76 -0.69 -4.83
N PHE A 117 11.81 -0.17 -4.04
CA PHE A 117 11.91 -0.06 -2.59
C PHE A 117 11.81 -1.42 -1.89
N ALA A 118 10.97 -2.32 -2.38
CA ALA A 118 10.82 -3.66 -1.80
C ALA A 118 12.11 -4.50 -1.88
N TYR A 119 12.98 -4.18 -2.84
CA TYR A 119 14.24 -4.91 -3.08
C TYR A 119 15.47 -4.25 -2.44
N GLN A 120 15.31 -3.12 -1.75
CA GLN A 120 16.41 -2.42 -1.09
C GLN A 120 15.97 -2.05 0.33
N ASP A 121 16.45 -2.80 1.33
CA ASP A 121 16.43 -2.30 2.70
C ASP A 121 17.29 -1.03 2.75
N PRO A 122 16.72 0.12 3.13
CA PRO A 122 17.51 1.33 3.27
C PRO A 122 18.48 1.09 4.45
N PRO A 123 19.80 1.15 4.21
CA PRO A 123 20.77 0.92 5.28
C PRO A 123 20.58 1.97 6.38
N ASN A 124 20.63 1.55 7.64
CA ASN A 124 20.43 2.43 8.82
C ASN A 124 19.06 3.13 8.86
N SER A 125 18.02 2.46 8.37
CA SER A 125 16.64 2.97 8.37
C SER A 125 15.86 2.71 9.67
N GLY A 126 16.47 2.09 10.68
CA GLY A 126 15.86 1.95 12.00
C GLY A 126 15.68 3.28 12.74
N GLY A 127 14.97 3.21 13.87
CA GLY A 127 14.73 4.36 14.74
C GLY A 127 13.73 5.36 14.13
N LEU A 128 14.05 6.65 14.27
CA LEU A 128 13.32 7.79 13.70
C LEU A 128 12.93 7.63 12.22
N ARG A 129 13.67 6.82 11.45
CA ARG A 129 13.41 6.59 10.02
C ARG A 129 12.34 5.52 9.75
N LEU A 130 11.77 4.89 10.78
CA LEU A 130 10.67 3.92 10.70
C LEU A 130 10.86 2.75 9.72
N GLY A 131 12.10 2.41 9.35
CA GLY A 131 12.44 1.42 8.31
C GLY A 131 12.22 1.93 6.88
N LEU A 132 11.95 3.23 6.71
CA LEU A 132 11.49 3.84 5.46
C LEU A 132 12.51 4.76 4.79
N TYR A 133 13.32 5.45 5.58
CA TYR A 133 14.21 6.51 5.08
C TYR A 133 15.70 6.13 5.15
N ASP A 134 16.48 6.65 4.20
CA ASP A 134 17.95 6.55 4.11
C ASP A 134 18.49 7.95 3.79
N ASP A 135 19.34 8.48 4.66
CA ASP A 135 19.92 9.82 4.50
C ASP A 135 20.78 9.96 3.23
N ASN A 136 21.28 8.85 2.70
CA ASN A 136 22.15 8.83 1.52
C ASN A 136 21.37 8.70 0.22
N LYS A 137 20.05 8.45 0.28
CA LYS A 137 19.21 8.21 -0.89
C LYS A 137 17.89 8.95 -0.76
N PRO A 138 17.62 9.98 -1.59
CA PRO A 138 16.33 10.64 -1.58
C PRO A 138 15.23 9.63 -1.93
N GLN A 139 14.21 9.53 -1.07
CA GLN A 139 12.99 8.80 -1.38
C GLN A 139 12.26 9.57 -2.48
N ASN A 140 11.98 8.92 -3.60
CA ASN A 140 11.21 9.50 -4.69
C ASN A 140 9.96 8.66 -4.90
N SER A 141 8.83 9.34 -5.15
CA SER A 141 7.52 8.70 -5.36
C SER A 141 7.08 7.83 -4.16
N PHE A 142 7.30 8.36 -2.96
CA PHE A 142 7.03 7.70 -1.69
C PHE A 142 6.04 8.52 -0.87
N ILE A 143 4.99 7.87 -0.36
CA ILE A 143 4.05 8.45 0.60
C ILE A 143 3.93 7.51 1.79
N ALA A 144 3.89 8.07 3.00
CA ALA A 144 3.55 7.32 4.20
C ALA A 144 2.52 8.07 5.05
N VAL A 145 1.81 7.30 5.87
CA VAL A 145 1.06 7.79 7.03
C VAL A 145 1.72 7.18 8.26
N GLU A 146 2.36 8.02 9.06
CA GLU A 146 3.08 7.61 10.27
C GLU A 146 2.21 7.78 11.51
N PHE A 147 2.51 6.95 12.51
CA PHE A 147 2.03 7.03 13.87
C PHE A 147 3.28 7.09 14.75
N ASP A 148 3.76 8.32 14.96
CA ASP A 148 5.02 8.59 15.62
C ASP A 148 4.82 8.66 17.14
N THR A 149 5.65 7.91 17.86
CA THR A 149 5.62 7.81 19.31
C THR A 149 6.78 8.52 20.00
N PHE A 150 7.78 8.99 19.25
CA PHE A 150 9.01 9.57 19.76
C PHE A 150 9.36 10.88 19.06
N VAL A 151 9.29 11.99 19.79
CA VAL A 151 9.52 13.33 19.23
C VAL A 151 11.00 13.55 18.90
N ASN A 152 11.32 13.63 17.61
CA ASN A 152 12.58 14.05 17.03
C ASN A 152 12.61 15.56 16.71
N GLU A 153 13.72 16.04 16.17
CA GLU A 153 13.98 17.48 15.95
C GLU A 153 13.07 18.15 14.91
N PHE A 154 12.53 17.37 13.97
CA PHE A 154 11.66 17.81 12.89
C PHE A 154 10.18 17.62 13.20
N ASP A 155 9.85 17.05 14.36
CA ASP A 155 8.49 16.70 14.72
C ASP A 155 7.73 17.84 15.40
N PRO A 156 6.39 17.86 15.30
CA PRO A 156 5.56 18.69 16.15
C PRO A 156 5.69 18.30 17.63
N SER A 157 5.15 19.15 18.51
CA SER A 157 5.18 18.85 19.94
C SER A 157 4.31 17.63 20.28
N GLY A 158 4.96 16.51 20.61
CA GLY A 158 4.31 15.31 21.11
C GLY A 158 4.10 14.23 20.05
N GLN A 159 3.51 13.12 20.50
CA GLN A 159 3.16 11.99 19.64
C GLN A 159 2.08 12.40 18.65
N HIS A 160 2.21 11.98 17.40
CA HIS A 160 1.38 12.51 16.33
C HIS A 160 1.13 11.47 15.23
N VAL A 161 0.20 11.83 14.35
CA VAL A 161 -0.06 11.11 13.10
C VAL A 161 0.28 12.08 11.98
N GLY A 162 1.19 11.67 11.10
CA GLY A 162 1.73 12.52 10.04
C GLY A 162 1.47 11.93 8.65
N ILE A 163 1.43 12.80 7.64
CA ILE A 163 1.49 12.39 6.24
C ILE A 163 2.86 12.77 5.71
N ASN A 164 3.65 11.79 5.30
CA ASN A 164 4.99 12.02 4.78
C ASN A 164 5.00 11.97 3.25
N ASN A 165 5.67 12.92 2.62
CA ASN A 165 5.80 12.99 1.16
C ASN A 165 7.27 13.10 0.75
N ASN A 166 7.86 11.99 0.35
CA ASN A 166 9.28 11.87 -0.04
C ASN A 166 10.29 12.32 1.04
N SER A 167 9.84 12.56 2.25
CA SER A 167 10.61 13.13 3.36
C SER A 167 10.22 12.44 4.65
N ILE A 168 11.13 12.40 5.62
CA ILE A 168 10.84 11.95 6.98
C ILE A 168 9.97 12.95 7.73
N ALA A 169 10.22 14.24 7.60
CA ALA A 169 9.35 15.27 8.16
C ALA A 169 7.96 15.19 7.52
N SER A 170 6.92 15.11 8.35
CA SER A 170 5.53 15.14 7.92
C SER A 170 5.12 16.50 7.35
N LEU A 171 4.08 16.48 6.53
CA LEU A 171 3.44 17.70 6.04
C LEU A 171 2.64 18.38 7.16
N ASP A 172 2.76 19.70 7.25
CA ASP A 172 1.94 20.56 8.12
C ASP A 172 0.46 20.61 7.67
#